data_AF-R1H2X0-F1
#
_entry.id   AF-R1H2X0-F1
#
_cell.length_a   1.000
_cell.length_b   1.000
_cell.length_c   1.000
_cell.angle_alpha   90.00
_cell.angle_beta   90.00
_cell.angle_gamma   90.00
#
_symmetry.space_group_name_H-M   'P 1'
#
loop_
_entity.id
_entity.type
_entity.pdbx_description
1 polymer ?
#
loop_
_entity_poly.entity_id
_entity_poly.type
_entity_poly.pdbx_seq_one_letter_code
_entity_poly.pdbx_strand_id
1 'polypeptide(L)'
;MPSQMRIGDDESILSIRAQYHFRDSQEGLLAWDVRRLVRLSRGLPVQAVPLAQIAELDAEHWYRQGSVRPTVRSIVEHCQLMLAADLAYPIILDSEGRVMDGMHRVSKALMQGATHIDAVQFEQDPVPDYVDCDPDTLPYDD
;
A
#
# COMPACT_ATOMS: atom_id res chain seq x y z
N MET A 1 -10.41 -17.87 -23.04
CA MET A 1 -9.09 -17.49 -23.60
C MET A 1 -8.10 -17.58 -22.46
N PRO A 2 -7.07 -18.44 -22.52
CA PRO A 2 -6.05 -18.45 -21.47
C PRO A 2 -5.27 -17.14 -21.58
N SER A 3 -5.34 -16.33 -20.52
CA SER A 3 -4.55 -15.12 -20.38
C SER A 3 -3.07 -15.51 -20.43
N GLN A 4 -2.42 -15.24 -21.56
CA GLN A 4 -0.98 -15.34 -21.67
C GLN A 4 -0.38 -14.29 -20.72
N MET A 5 0.05 -14.75 -19.54
CA MET A 5 0.88 -13.98 -18.63
C MET A 5 2.02 -13.34 -19.41
N ARG A 6 2.11 -12.00 -19.38
CA ARG A 6 3.31 -11.31 -19.86
C ARG A 6 4.36 -11.44 -18.77
N ILE A 7 5.34 -12.29 -19.02
CA ILE A 7 6.51 -12.55 -18.16
C ILE A 7 7.15 -11.25 -17.63
N GLY A 8 7.11 -10.16 -18.41
CA GLY A 8 7.66 -8.85 -18.01
C GLY A 8 6.96 -8.19 -16.83
N ASP A 9 5.68 -8.48 -16.58
CA ASP A 9 4.95 -7.84 -15.49
C ASP A 9 5.39 -8.41 -14.13
N ASP A 10 5.68 -9.72 -14.05
CA ASP A 10 6.14 -10.35 -12.81
C ASP A 10 7.57 -9.95 -12.45
N GLU A 11 8.47 -9.82 -13.43
CA GLU A 11 9.80 -9.25 -13.19
C GLU A 11 9.73 -7.81 -12.67
N SER A 12 8.80 -7.00 -13.20
CA SER A 12 8.59 -5.63 -12.70
C SER A 12 8.13 -5.59 -11.24
N ILE A 13 7.30 -6.53 -10.80
CA ILE A 13 6.86 -6.59 -9.39
C ILE A 13 8.00 -7.03 -8.48
N LEU A 14 8.85 -7.95 -8.94
CA LEU A 14 10.03 -8.36 -8.17
C LEU A 14 11.02 -7.19 -7.98
N SER A 15 11.01 -6.19 -8.87
CA SER A 15 11.82 -4.97 -8.72
C SER A 15 11.26 -3.98 -7.68
N ILE A 16 10.00 -4.12 -7.26
CA ILE A 16 9.44 -3.31 -6.17
C ILE A 16 10.12 -3.77 -4.88
N ARG A 17 10.69 -2.84 -4.10
CA ARG A 17 11.25 -3.15 -2.76
C ARG A 17 10.23 -3.88 -1.88
N ALA A 18 10.66 -4.92 -1.18
CA ALA A 18 9.85 -5.65 -0.20
C ALA A 18 9.28 -4.71 0.85
N GLN A 19 7.95 -4.70 0.96
CA GLN A 19 7.18 -3.86 1.86
C GLN A 19 5.94 -4.63 2.30
N TYR A 20 5.48 -4.36 3.52
CA TYR A 20 4.33 -5.04 4.10
C TYR A 20 3.28 -4.01 4.55
N HIS A 21 2.01 -4.32 4.27
CA HIS A 21 0.88 -3.64 4.88
C HIS A 21 0.56 -4.34 6.21
N PHE A 22 0.32 -3.57 7.27
CA PHE A 22 0.05 -4.10 8.60
C PHE A 22 -1.33 -3.70 9.11
N ARG A 23 -1.99 -4.61 9.82
CA ARG A 23 -3.28 -4.34 10.49
C ARG A 23 -3.38 -5.11 11.81
N ASP A 24 -3.83 -4.43 12.85
CA ASP A 24 -4.14 -5.08 14.13
C ASP A 24 -5.40 -5.93 14.00
N SER A 25 -5.41 -7.11 14.63
CA SER A 25 -6.56 -8.00 14.70
C SER A 25 -6.65 -8.69 16.06
N GLN A 26 -7.72 -9.47 16.28
CA GLN A 26 -7.86 -10.31 17.48
C GLN A 26 -6.83 -11.45 17.53
N GLU A 27 -6.28 -11.84 16.38
CA GLU A 27 -5.27 -12.89 16.23
C GLU A 27 -3.85 -12.32 16.22
N GLY A 28 -3.67 -11.07 16.63
CA GLY A 28 -2.40 -10.36 16.58
C GLY A 28 -2.22 -9.52 15.32
N LEU A 29 -0.97 -9.13 15.04
CA LEU A 29 -0.67 -8.28 13.90
C LEU A 29 -0.68 -9.09 12.60
N LEU A 30 -1.50 -8.65 11.66
CA LEU A 30 -1.60 -9.23 10.32
C LEU A 30 -0.67 -8.48 9.37
N ALA A 31 -0.02 -9.20 8.46
CA ALA A 31 0.82 -8.61 7.42
C ALA A 31 0.50 -9.16 6.02
N TRP A 32 0.50 -8.25 5.04
CA TRP A 32 0.36 -8.57 3.61
C TRP A 32 1.59 -8.10 2.86
N ASP A 33 2.19 -8.95 2.03
CA ASP A 33 3.26 -8.56 1.12
C ASP A 33 2.68 -7.63 0.04
N VAL A 34 3.19 -6.41 -0.06
CA VAL A 34 2.74 -5.42 -1.05
C VAL A 34 2.95 -5.92 -2.48
N ARG A 35 4.02 -6.68 -2.76
CA ARG A 35 4.24 -7.31 -4.08
C ARG A 35 3.12 -8.28 -4.42
N ARG A 36 2.61 -9.02 -3.42
CA ARG A 36 1.47 -9.92 -3.59
C ARG A 36 0.18 -9.13 -3.77
N LEU A 37 -0.05 -8.06 -3.01
CA LEU A 37 -1.20 -7.18 -3.19
C LEU A 37 -1.24 -6.61 -4.62
N VAL A 38 -0.11 -6.12 -5.14
CA VAL A 38 -0.01 -5.62 -6.52
C VAL A 38 -0.35 -6.73 -7.51
N ARG A 39 0.15 -7.96 -7.33
CA ARG A 39 -0.20 -9.10 -8.20
C ARG A 39 -1.70 -9.39 -8.20
N LEU A 40 -2.32 -9.42 -7.02
CA LEU A 40 -3.74 -9.75 -6.85
C LEU A 40 -4.66 -8.65 -7.39
N SER A 41 -4.22 -7.39 -7.39
CA SER A 41 -5.06 -6.26 -7.79
C SER A 41 -5.02 -5.93 -9.29
N ARG A 42 -4.09 -6.49 -10.07
CA ARG A 42 -3.88 -6.18 -11.51
C ARG A 42 -5.12 -6.25 -12.40
N GLY A 43 -6.04 -7.17 -12.10
CA GLY A 43 -7.24 -7.39 -12.91
C GLY A 43 -8.45 -6.56 -12.47
N LEU A 44 -8.32 -5.80 -11.38
CA LEU A 44 -9.42 -5.06 -10.81
C LEU A 44 -9.69 -3.76 -11.61
N PRO A 45 -10.95 -3.32 -11.70
CA PRO A 45 -11.27 -2.08 -12.36
C PRO A 45 -10.69 -0.89 -11.59
N VAL A 46 -10.06 0.02 -12.32
CA VAL A 46 -9.60 1.30 -11.77
C VAL A 46 -10.81 2.23 -11.63
N GLN A 47 -10.93 2.86 -10.46
CA GLN A 47 -11.95 3.86 -10.15
C GLN A 47 -11.31 5.11 -9.53
N ALA A 48 -11.88 6.28 -9.80
CA ALA A 48 -11.49 7.51 -9.16
C ALA A 48 -12.19 7.63 -7.80
N VAL A 49 -11.41 7.66 -6.72
CA VAL A 49 -11.91 7.76 -5.34
C VAL A 49 -11.67 9.16 -4.80
N PRO A 50 -12.67 9.83 -4.18
CA PRO A 50 -12.46 11.11 -3.53
C PRO A 50 -11.45 10.98 -2.38
N LEU A 51 -10.45 11.87 -2.32
CA LEU A 51 -9.47 11.87 -1.23
C LEU A 51 -10.14 12.05 0.15
N ALA A 52 -11.27 12.76 0.20
CA ALA A 52 -12.06 12.94 1.40
C ALA A 52 -12.66 11.64 1.98
N GLN A 53 -12.62 10.52 1.24
CA GLN A 53 -13.05 9.20 1.71
C GLN A 53 -11.88 8.37 2.28
N ILE A 54 -10.64 8.83 2.13
CA ILE A 54 -9.46 8.13 2.65
C ILE A 54 -9.30 8.45 4.13
N ALA A 55 -9.78 7.55 4.99
CA ALA A 55 -9.78 7.73 6.44
C ALA A 55 -8.38 7.89 7.03
N GLU A 56 -7.37 7.26 6.42
CA GLU A 56 -5.99 7.25 6.90
C GLU A 56 -5.28 8.60 6.78
N LEU A 57 -5.82 9.54 6.00
CA LEU A 57 -5.28 10.91 5.91
C LEU A 57 -5.30 11.63 7.26
N ASP A 58 -6.27 11.29 8.12
CA ASP A 58 -6.46 11.88 9.44
C ASP A 58 -6.12 10.91 10.58
N ALA A 59 -5.30 9.88 10.31
CA ALA A 59 -4.90 8.87 11.28
C ALA A 59 -3.38 8.71 11.40
N GLU A 60 -2.92 8.15 12.52
CA GLU A 60 -1.53 7.72 12.67
C GLU A 60 -1.26 6.50 11.77
N HIS A 61 -0.75 6.76 10.55
CA HIS A 61 -0.57 5.71 9.54
C HIS A 61 0.85 5.12 9.53
N TRP A 62 1.90 5.94 9.46
CA TRP A 62 3.29 5.45 9.30
C TRP A 62 4.04 5.12 10.59
N TYR A 63 3.56 5.60 11.73
CA TYR A 63 4.29 5.54 13.00
C TYR A 63 3.57 4.72 14.07
N ARG A 64 2.48 4.03 13.70
CA ARG A 64 1.69 3.22 14.63
C ARG A 64 2.36 1.88 14.93
N GLN A 65 3.00 1.26 13.94
CA GLN A 65 3.66 -0.04 14.06
C GLN A 65 5.19 0.09 14.02
N GLY A 66 5.87 -0.84 14.70
CA GLY A 66 7.32 -0.97 14.71
C GLY A 66 8.06 0.01 15.64
N SER A 67 9.38 0.04 15.47
CA SER A 67 10.30 0.82 16.31
C SER A 67 10.57 2.24 15.79
N VAL A 68 10.12 2.56 14.57
CA VAL A 68 10.36 3.85 13.91
C VAL A 68 9.57 4.96 14.62
N ARG A 69 10.23 6.09 14.87
CA ARG A 69 9.66 7.27 15.53
C ARG A 69 9.57 8.45 14.54
N PRO A 70 8.61 9.38 14.71
CA PRO A 70 8.45 10.56 13.85
C PRO A 70 9.54 11.60 14.10
N THR A 71 10.78 11.25 13.75
CA THR A 71 11.92 12.16 13.78
C THR A 71 11.90 13.06 12.55
N VAL A 72 12.62 14.18 12.58
CA VAL A 72 12.79 15.03 11.38
C VAL A 72 13.35 14.23 10.21
N ARG A 73 14.26 13.29 10.48
CA ARG A 73 14.87 12.44 9.45
C ARG A 73 13.84 11.50 8.80
N SER A 74 13.04 10.80 9.60
CA SER A 74 12.02 9.89 9.06
C SER A 74 10.94 10.65 8.27
N ILE A 75 10.54 11.83 8.74
CA ILE A 75 9.59 12.69 8.01
C ILE A 75 10.15 13.07 6.63
N VAL A 76 11.43 13.47 6.57
CA VAL A 76 12.09 13.79 5.29
C VAL A 76 12.12 12.58 4.36
N GLU A 77 12.38 11.37 4.88
CA GLU A 77 12.33 10.13 4.09
C GLU A 77 10.94 9.89 3.50
N HIS A 78 9.87 10.06 4.28
CA HIS A 78 8.50 10.00 3.76
C HIS A 78 8.23 11.05 2.69
N CYS A 79 8.69 12.30 2.87
CA CYS A 79 8.55 13.34 1.85
C CYS A 79 9.29 12.98 0.54
N GLN A 80 10.47 12.38 0.62
CA GLN A 80 11.19 11.91 -0.56
C GLN A 80 10.42 10.81 -1.31
N LEU A 81 9.84 9.86 -0.56
CA LEU A 81 8.98 8.81 -1.14
C LEU A 81 7.72 9.40 -1.79
N MET A 82 7.07 10.38 -1.16
CA MET A 82 5.93 11.10 -1.76
C MET A 82 6.33 11.77 -3.08
N LEU A 83 7.46 12.48 -3.12
CA LEU A 83 7.90 13.16 -4.34
C LEU A 83 8.22 12.17 -5.46
N ALA A 84 8.86 11.04 -5.13
CA ALA A 84 9.22 9.99 -6.06
C ALA A 84 8.03 9.14 -6.53
N ALA A 85 6.94 9.07 -5.76
CA ALA A 85 5.78 8.24 -6.08
C ALA A 85 5.12 8.66 -7.41
N ASP A 86 4.83 7.69 -8.27
CA ASP A 86 4.18 7.92 -9.56
C ASP A 86 2.65 7.76 -9.44
N LEU A 87 1.91 8.80 -9.82
CA LEU A 87 0.44 8.81 -9.77
C LEU A 87 -0.19 8.08 -10.96
N ALA A 88 0.59 7.62 -11.95
CA ALA A 88 0.10 6.78 -13.03
C ALA A 88 -0.35 5.38 -12.55
N TYR A 89 0.04 4.97 -11.34
CA TYR A 89 -0.36 3.70 -10.73
C TYR A 89 -1.43 3.92 -9.65
N PRO A 90 -2.54 3.16 -9.68
CA PRO A 90 -3.62 3.32 -8.70
C PRO A 90 -3.23 2.82 -7.31
N ILE A 91 -3.77 3.43 -6.26
CA ILE A 91 -3.67 2.92 -4.89
C ILE A 91 -4.45 1.61 -4.73
N ILE A 92 -4.15 0.83 -3.69
CA ILE A 92 -4.85 -0.44 -3.42
C ILE A 92 -5.70 -0.28 -2.17
N LEU A 93 -6.99 -0.58 -2.30
CA LEU A 93 -7.97 -0.53 -1.22
C LEU A 93 -8.45 -1.93 -0.84
N ASP A 94 -8.74 -2.12 0.44
CA ASP A 94 -9.45 -3.30 0.95
C ASP A 94 -10.97 -3.21 0.64
N SER A 95 -11.72 -4.25 1.01
CA SER A 95 -13.17 -4.32 0.76
C SER A 95 -13.99 -3.25 1.47
N GLU A 96 -13.44 -2.62 2.51
CA GLU A 96 -14.06 -1.52 3.25
C GLU A 96 -13.59 -0.14 2.77
N GLY A 97 -12.72 -0.07 1.75
CA GLY A 97 -12.20 1.18 1.20
C GLY A 97 -10.98 1.75 1.94
N ARG A 98 -10.36 0.98 2.85
CA ARG A 98 -9.13 1.37 3.57
C ARG A 98 -7.91 1.10 2.73
N VAL A 99 -6.87 1.92 2.90
CA VAL A 99 -5.66 1.82 2.09
C VAL A 99 -4.79 0.64 2.54
N MET A 100 -4.56 -0.29 1.61
CA MET A 100 -3.57 -1.36 1.76
C MET A 100 -2.20 -0.95 1.21
N ASP A 101 -2.16 -0.22 0.11
CA ASP A 101 -0.91 0.32 -0.47
C ASP A 101 -1.14 1.67 -1.15
N GLY A 102 -0.12 2.53 -1.11
CA GLY A 102 -0.09 3.78 -1.86
C GLY A 102 -0.31 5.06 -1.05
N MET A 103 -0.16 5.05 0.28
CA MET A 103 -0.34 6.26 1.10
C MET A 103 0.59 7.42 0.70
N HIS A 104 1.80 7.13 0.18
CA HIS A 104 2.67 8.17 -0.40
C HIS A 104 2.06 8.80 -1.67
N ARG A 105 1.33 8.03 -2.49
CA ARG A 105 0.60 8.54 -3.66
C ARG A 105 -0.61 9.36 -3.25
N VAL A 106 -1.38 8.90 -2.25
CA VAL A 106 -2.46 9.67 -1.62
C VAL A 106 -1.94 11.04 -1.15
N SER A 107 -0.83 11.03 -0.41
CA SER A 107 -0.21 12.25 0.11
C SER A 107 0.28 13.17 -1.01
N LYS A 108 0.90 12.62 -2.07
CA LYS A 108 1.32 13.41 -3.25
C LYS A 108 0.13 14.05 -3.96
N ALA A 109 -0.96 13.31 -4.17
CA ALA A 109 -2.17 13.84 -4.79
C ALA A 109 -2.76 14.99 -3.95
N LEU A 110 -2.84 14.81 -2.63
CA LEU A 110 -3.28 15.85 -1.70
C LEU A 110 -2.38 17.09 -1.76
N MET A 111 -1.05 16.92 -1.75
CA MET A 111 -0.08 18.02 -1.87
C MET A 111 -0.23 18.81 -3.18
N GLN A 112 -0.65 18.15 -4.26
CA GLN A 112 -0.90 18.77 -5.56
C GLN A 112 -2.29 19.43 -5.66
N GLY A 113 -3.10 19.39 -4.60
CA GLY A 113 -4.45 19.94 -4.59
C GLY A 113 -5.46 19.13 -5.39
N ALA A 114 -5.16 17.85 -5.66
CA ALA A 114 -6.14 16.95 -6.27
C ALA A 114 -7.31 16.71 -5.30
N THR A 115 -8.47 16.36 -5.84
CA THR A 115 -9.65 15.98 -5.04
C THR A 115 -9.93 14.48 -5.09
N HIS A 116 -9.33 13.78 -6.06
CA HIS A 116 -9.52 12.36 -6.33
C HIS A 116 -8.18 11.69 -6.61
N ILE A 117 -8.14 10.38 -6.44
CA ILE A 117 -7.01 9.52 -6.79
C ILE A 117 -7.52 8.23 -7.43
N ASP A 118 -6.78 7.71 -8.41
CA ASP A 118 -7.09 6.41 -9.00
C ASP A 118 -6.80 5.29 -7.99
N ALA A 119 -7.74 4.36 -7.87
CA ALA A 119 -7.69 3.25 -6.94
C ALA A 119 -8.21 1.96 -7.59
N VAL A 120 -7.70 0.83 -7.12
CA VAL A 120 -8.29 -0.49 -7.30
C VAL A 120 -8.72 -1.01 -5.94
N GLN A 121 -9.86 -1.70 -5.87
CA GLN A 121 -10.45 -2.13 -4.60
C GLN A 121 -10.81 -3.62 -4.65
N PHE A 122 -10.38 -4.37 -3.64
CA PHE A 122 -10.78 -5.75 -3.49
C PHE A 122 -12.26 -5.86 -3.09
N GLU A 123 -13.02 -6.76 -3.70
CA GLU A 123 -14.39 -7.05 -3.24
C GLU A 123 -14.40 -7.82 -1.91
N GLN A 124 -13.35 -8.62 -1.66
CA GLN A 124 -13.10 -9.34 -0.43
C GLN A 124 -11.61 -9.26 -0.10
N ASP A 125 -11.30 -8.96 1.16
CA ASP A 125 -9.91 -8.82 1.62
C ASP A 125 -9.12 -10.10 1.30
N PRO A 126 -7.93 -9.98 0.69
CA PRO A 126 -7.06 -11.14 0.53
C PRO A 126 -6.61 -11.65 1.90
N VAL A 127 -6.41 -12.96 2.04
CA VAL A 127 -5.83 -13.56 3.25
C VAL A 127 -4.43 -12.96 3.49
N PRO A 128 -4.08 -12.59 4.74
CA PRO A 128 -2.74 -12.11 5.08
C PRO A 128 -1.68 -13.17 4.80
N ASP A 129 -0.47 -12.71 4.49
CA ASP A 129 0.70 -13.58 4.29
C ASP A 129 1.26 -14.06 5.64
N TYR A 130 1.10 -13.25 6.70
CA TYR A 130 1.52 -13.57 8.06
C TYR A 130 0.47 -13.14 9.08
N VAL A 131 0.33 -13.93 10.15
CA VAL A 131 -0.57 -13.70 11.29
C VAL A 131 0.25 -13.74 12.58
N ASP A 132 -0.08 -12.87 13.54
CA ASP A 132 0.65 -12.70 14.80
C ASP A 132 2.16 -12.46 14.61
N CYS A 133 2.52 -11.64 13.61
CA CYS A 133 3.92 -11.44 13.24
C CYS A 133 4.59 -10.24 13.93
N ASP A 134 5.89 -10.33 14.14
CA ASP A 134 6.75 -9.18 14.47
C ASP A 134 7.21 -8.48 13.17
N PRO A 135 6.85 -7.20 12.93
CA PRO A 135 7.26 -6.43 11.75
C PRO A 135 8.75 -6.45 11.45
N ASP A 136 9.60 -6.54 12.48
CA ASP A 136 11.05 -6.48 12.35
C ASP A 136 11.67 -7.83 11.93
N THR A 137 10.85 -8.90 11.83
CA THR A 137 11.28 -10.26 11.50
C THR A 137 10.82 -10.75 10.12
N LEU A 138 10.03 -9.95 9.41
CA LEU A 138 9.52 -10.31 8.08
C LEU A 138 10.64 -10.31 7.01
N PRO A 139 10.48 -11.08 5.92
CA PRO A 139 11.51 -11.15 4.87
C PRO A 139 11.50 -9.88 4.01
N TYR A 140 12.30 -8.89 4.40
CA TYR A 140 12.65 -7.75 3.55
C TYR A 140 13.79 -8.11 2.61
N ASP A 141 14.00 -7.30 1.57
CA ASP A 141 15.23 -7.40 0.78
C ASP A 141 16.39 -6.83 1.60
N ASP A 142 17.53 -7.53 1.62
CA ASP A 142 18.78 -7.10 2.25
C ASP A 142 19.36 -5.81 1.61
#